data_AF-A0A7W0H2F9-F1
#
_entry.id   AF-A0A7W0H2F9-F1
#
_cell.length_a   1.000
_cell.length_b   1.000
_cell.length_c   1.000
_cell.angle_alpha   90.00
_cell.angle_beta   90.00
_cell.angle_gamma   90.00
#
_symmetry.space_group_name_H-M   'P 1'
#
loop_
_entity.id
_entity.type
_entity.pdbx_description
1 polymer ?
#
loop_
_entity_poly.entity_id
_entity_poly.type
_entity_poly.pdbx_seq_one_letter_code
_entity_poly.pdbx_strand_id
1 'polypeptide(L)'
;MSRYDWLLFLHLVGAFAAVGSVVVFSVLMLGGVRVAGPQLTFLARRLWDVGGLLTLVFGIWLALDDYSIGDAWILIALVLWAIAAGTEVRLGLAYSGRDEPPAASVRPLYGAMALAVTALLVVMIYKPGV
;
A
#
# COMPACT_ATOMS: atom_id res chain seq x y z
N MET A 1 7.50 -14.79 23.04
CA MET A 1 6.67 -13.99 22.11
C MET A 1 5.34 -14.68 21.93
N SER A 2 4.25 -13.94 22.10
CA SER A 2 2.90 -14.44 21.91
C SER A 2 2.55 -14.51 20.41
N ARG A 3 1.45 -15.21 20.07
CA ARG A 3 0.90 -15.21 18.70
C ARG A 3 0.56 -13.78 18.24
N TYR A 4 -0.02 -12.98 19.14
CA TYR A 4 -0.36 -11.59 18.88
C TYR A 4 0.88 -10.78 18.46
N ASP A 5 2.00 -10.93 19.18
CA ASP A 5 3.26 -10.22 18.86
C ASP A 5 3.75 -10.55 17.44
N TRP A 6 3.65 -11.81 17.03
CA TRP A 6 4.03 -12.26 15.69
C TRP A 6 3.12 -11.73 14.60
N LEU A 7 1.80 -11.76 14.82
CA LEU A 7 0.82 -11.20 13.86
C LEU A 7 1.03 -9.69 13.70
N LEU A 8 1.21 -8.97 14.81
CA LEU A 8 1.48 -7.54 14.79
C LEU A 8 2.80 -7.23 14.09
N PHE A 9 3.86 -7.97 14.39
CA PHE A 9 5.15 -7.80 13.73
C PHE A 9 5.03 -7.99 12.20
N LEU A 10 4.40 -9.06 11.75
CA LEU A 10 4.24 -9.34 10.31
C LEU A 10 3.34 -8.31 9.62
N HIS A 11 2.28 -7.86 10.29
CA HIS A 11 1.43 -6.78 9.80
C HIS A 11 2.23 -5.47 9.64
N LEU A 12 3.03 -5.09 10.64
CA LEU A 12 3.85 -3.87 10.60
C LEU A 12 4.92 -3.95 9.51
N VAL A 13 5.65 -5.07 9.40
CA VAL A 13 6.61 -5.27 8.32
C VAL A 13 5.93 -5.15 6.95
N GLY A 14 4.72 -5.70 6.81
CA GLY A 14 3.88 -5.51 5.63
C GLY A 14 3.59 -4.05 5.36
N ALA A 15 3.15 -3.30 6.37
CA ALA A 15 2.78 -1.90 6.25
C ALA A 15 3.99 -1.04 5.84
N PHE A 16 5.16 -1.28 6.44
CA PHE A 16 6.41 -0.60 6.05
C PHE A 16 6.83 -0.94 4.62
N ALA A 17 6.68 -2.19 4.18
CA ALA A 17 6.97 -2.56 2.79
C ALA A 17 6.00 -1.86 1.81
N ALA A 18 4.70 -1.79 2.13
CA ALA A 18 3.71 -1.08 1.32
C ALA A 18 4.02 0.43 1.24
N VAL A 19 4.39 1.06 2.34
CA VAL A 19 4.86 2.47 2.36
C VAL A 19 6.15 2.62 1.56
N GLY A 20 7.07 1.66 1.66
CA GLY A 20 8.29 1.62 0.83
C GLY A 20 7.98 1.62 -0.66
N SER A 21 6.94 0.90 -1.10
CA SER A 21 6.45 0.94 -2.48
C SER A 21 6.01 2.35 -2.89
N VAL A 22 5.22 3.03 -2.05
CA VAL A 22 4.81 4.43 -2.29
C VAL A 22 6.04 5.31 -2.49
N VAL A 23 7.04 5.20 -1.60
CA VAL A 23 8.28 5.99 -1.69
C VAL A 23 9.04 5.73 -2.99
N VAL A 24 9.18 4.46 -3.41
CA VAL A 24 9.85 4.13 -4.67
C VAL A 24 9.07 4.70 -5.86
N PHE A 25 7.74 4.62 -5.85
CA PHE A 25 6.91 5.25 -6.88
C PHE A 25 7.02 6.79 -6.86
N SER A 26 7.19 7.43 -5.70
CA SER A 26 7.50 8.87 -5.63
C SER A 26 8.81 9.20 -6.36
N VAL A 27 9.85 8.38 -6.15
CA VAL A 27 11.15 8.54 -6.82
C VAL A 27 11.01 8.35 -8.33
N LEU A 28 10.24 7.35 -8.78
CA LEU A 28 9.95 7.14 -10.20
C LEU A 28 9.19 8.33 -10.81
N MET A 29 8.22 8.88 -10.09
CA MET A 29 7.43 10.03 -10.53
C MET A 29 8.25 11.32 -10.63
N LEU A 30 9.13 11.57 -9.66
CA LEU A 30 9.94 12.79 -9.60
C LEU A 30 11.21 12.70 -10.46
N GLY A 31 11.81 11.51 -10.54
CA GLY A 31 13.06 11.27 -11.26
C GLY A 31 12.89 11.08 -12.77
N GLY A 32 11.70 10.67 -13.22
CA GLY A 32 11.40 10.43 -14.64
C GLY A 32 12.38 9.45 -15.29
N VAL A 33 12.66 9.58 -16.59
CA VAL A 33 13.62 8.74 -17.34
C VAL A 33 15.02 8.62 -16.74
N ARG A 34 15.45 9.56 -15.89
CA ARG A 34 16.79 9.51 -15.27
C ARG A 34 16.91 8.38 -14.26
N VAL A 35 15.78 7.96 -13.69
CA VAL A 35 15.71 7.02 -12.56
C VAL A 35 14.70 5.89 -12.83
N ALA A 36 13.78 6.05 -13.79
CA ALA A 36 12.76 5.06 -14.17
C ALA A 36 13.36 3.87 -14.91
N GLY A 37 14.08 3.02 -14.17
CA GLY A 37 14.63 1.75 -14.63
C GLY A 37 13.73 0.55 -14.28
N PRO A 38 13.80 -0.55 -15.04
CA PRO A 38 13.04 -1.78 -14.78
C PRO A 38 13.22 -2.34 -13.36
N GLN A 39 14.40 -2.16 -12.77
CA GLN A 39 14.74 -2.65 -11.43
C GLN A 39 13.94 -1.92 -10.33
N LEU A 40 13.77 -0.60 -10.45
CA LEU A 40 13.02 0.20 -9.49
C LEU A 40 11.53 -0.04 -9.60
N THR A 41 11.00 -0.15 -10.82
CA THR A 41 9.60 -0.56 -11.05
C THR A 41 9.36 -1.96 -10.48
N PHE A 42 10.28 -2.91 -10.70
CA PHE A 42 10.19 -4.25 -10.12
C PHE A 42 10.21 -4.21 -8.59
N LEU A 43 11.11 -3.43 -7.98
CA LEU A 43 11.20 -3.28 -6.53
C LEU A 43 9.91 -2.68 -5.95
N ALA A 44 9.39 -1.59 -6.54
CA ALA A 44 8.16 -0.95 -6.11
C ALA A 44 6.98 -1.94 -6.09
N ARG A 45 6.84 -2.73 -7.16
CA ARG A 45 5.79 -3.74 -7.27
C ARG A 45 5.96 -4.87 -6.27
N ARG A 46 7.17 -5.39 -6.08
CA ARG A 46 7.44 -6.45 -5.09
C ARG A 46 7.19 -5.99 -3.65
N LEU A 47 7.57 -4.75 -3.33
CA LEU A 47 7.28 -4.13 -2.05
C LEU A 47 5.77 -4.02 -1.81
N TRP A 48 4.99 -3.69 -2.84
CA TRP A 48 3.52 -3.67 -2.75
C TRP A 48 2.92 -5.07 -2.65
N ASP A 49 3.30 -5.99 -3.54
CA ASP A 49 2.74 -7.34 -3.60
C ASP A 49 2.91 -8.05 -2.25
N VAL A 50 4.12 -8.01 -1.69
CA VAL A 50 4.41 -8.64 -0.40
C VAL A 50 3.87 -7.77 0.74
N GLY A 51 4.15 -6.48 0.73
CA GLY A 51 3.77 -5.57 1.82
C GLY A 51 2.26 -5.44 1.99
N GLY A 52 1.56 -5.17 0.90
CA GLY A 52 0.10 -5.05 0.86
C GLY A 52 -0.61 -6.35 1.26
N LEU A 53 -0.08 -7.51 0.84
CA LEU A 53 -0.63 -8.82 1.23
C LEU A 53 -0.41 -9.10 2.72
N LEU A 54 0.82 -8.92 3.24
CA LEU A 54 1.12 -9.11 4.65
C LEU A 54 0.25 -8.18 5.52
N THR A 55 0.13 -6.91 5.13
CA THR A 55 -0.69 -5.92 5.84
C THR A 55 -2.14 -6.38 5.90
N LEU A 56 -2.72 -6.80 4.77
CA LEU A 56 -4.13 -7.19 4.71
C LEU A 56 -4.40 -8.47 5.50
N VAL A 57 -3.64 -9.53 5.22
CA VAL A 57 -3.88 -10.85 5.82
C VAL A 57 -3.71 -10.79 7.33
N PHE A 58 -2.60 -10.23 7.81
CA PHE A 58 -2.36 -10.17 9.25
C PHE A 58 -3.18 -9.09 9.95
N GLY A 59 -3.56 -8.01 9.26
CA GLY A 59 -4.46 -7.00 9.78
C GLY A 59 -5.88 -7.55 10.01
N ILE A 60 -6.41 -8.31 9.04
CA ILE A 60 -7.70 -8.99 9.18
C ILE A 60 -7.63 -10.02 10.30
N TRP A 61 -6.53 -10.80 10.37
CA TRP A 61 -6.38 -11.79 11.44
C TRP A 61 -6.37 -11.13 12.82
N LEU A 62 -5.63 -10.05 13.01
CA LEU A 62 -5.64 -9.28 14.27
C LEU A 62 -7.04 -8.76 14.60
N ALA A 63 -7.79 -8.30 13.59
CA ALA A 63 -9.13 -7.78 13.80
C ALA A 63 -10.12 -8.85 14.26
N LEU A 64 -10.00 -10.09 13.78
CA LEU A 64 -10.91 -11.19 14.14
C LEU A 64 -10.84 -11.60 15.62
N ASP A 65 -9.75 -11.31 16.30
CA ASP A 65 -9.58 -11.69 17.72
C ASP A 65 -10.36 -10.73 18.65
N ASP A 66 -10.55 -9.46 18.28
CA ASP A 66 -11.12 -8.41 19.16
C ASP A 66 -12.33 -7.65 18.57
N TYR A 67 -12.59 -7.75 17.26
CA TYR A 67 -13.53 -6.90 16.53
C TYR A 67 -14.38 -7.69 15.53
N SER A 68 -15.52 -7.11 15.14
CA SER A 68 -16.37 -7.67 14.07
C SER A 68 -15.90 -7.14 12.73
N ILE A 69 -15.80 -7.98 11.70
CA ILE A 69 -15.49 -7.52 10.32
C ILE A 69 -16.46 -6.44 9.82
N GLY A 70 -17.68 -6.41 10.36
CA GLY A 70 -18.68 -5.40 10.03
C GLY A 70 -18.44 -4.02 10.66
N ASP A 71 -17.42 -3.87 11.50
CA ASP A 71 -17.12 -2.60 12.14
C ASP A 71 -16.75 -1.54 11.11
N ALA A 72 -17.35 -0.36 11.26
CA ALA A 72 -17.33 0.67 10.21
C ALA A 72 -15.90 1.07 9.80
N TRP A 73 -14.95 1.13 10.73
CA TRP A 73 -13.56 1.46 10.42
C TRP A 73 -12.84 0.33 9.66
N ILE A 74 -13.19 -0.94 9.90
CA ILE A 74 -12.66 -2.07 9.15
C ILE A 74 -13.16 -2.00 7.71
N LEU A 75 -14.45 -1.72 7.52
CA LEU A 75 -15.01 -1.54 6.18
C LEU A 75 -14.36 -0.37 5.44
N ILE A 76 -14.16 0.77 6.12
CA ILE A 76 -13.42 1.92 5.56
C ILE A 76 -12.00 1.50 5.16
N ALA A 77 -11.29 0.77 6.01
CA ALA A 77 -9.96 0.28 5.70
C ALA A 77 -9.95 -0.64 4.49
N LEU A 78 -10.89 -1.58 4.38
CA LEU A 78 -10.97 -2.48 3.21
C LEU A 78 -11.23 -1.71 1.91
N VAL A 79 -12.09 -0.68 1.95
CA VAL A 79 -12.34 0.19 0.79
C VAL A 79 -11.08 0.97 0.41
N LEU A 80 -10.40 1.59 1.37
CA LEU A 80 -9.15 2.32 1.12
C LEU A 80 -8.06 1.38 0.59
N TRP A 81 -7.99 0.15 1.09
CA TRP A 81 -7.06 -0.87 0.60
C TRP A 81 -7.37 -1.26 -0.84
N ALA A 82 -8.64 -1.44 -1.21
CA ALA A 82 -9.03 -1.72 -2.59
C ALA A 82 -8.66 -0.57 -3.55
N ILE A 83 -8.83 0.68 -3.10
CA ILE A 83 -8.41 1.87 -3.88
C ILE A 83 -6.89 1.89 -4.05
N ALA A 84 -6.14 1.66 -2.98
CA ALA A 84 -4.68 1.63 -3.01
C ALA A 84 -4.16 0.51 -3.94
N ALA A 85 -4.72 -0.70 -3.84
CA ALA A 85 -4.36 -1.82 -4.71
C ALA A 85 -4.72 -1.57 -6.17
N GLY A 86 -5.91 -1.03 -6.45
CA GLY A 86 -6.34 -0.72 -7.81
C GLY A 86 -5.51 0.38 -8.47
N THR A 87 -5.06 1.37 -7.70
CA THR A 87 -4.19 2.45 -8.18
C THR A 87 -2.76 1.98 -8.38
N GLU A 88 -2.23 1.14 -7.48
CA GLU A 88 -0.90 0.53 -7.62
C GLU A 88 -0.79 -0.31 -8.89
N VAL A 89 -1.75 -1.21 -9.15
CA VAL A 89 -1.69 -2.09 -10.33
C VAL A 89 -1.60 -1.26 -11.61
N ARG A 90 -2.38 -0.17 -11.69
CA ARG A 90 -2.36 0.75 -12.84
C ARG A 90 -1.03 1.48 -12.95
N LEU A 91 -0.46 1.91 -11.82
CA LEU A 91 0.82 2.61 -11.76
C LEU A 91 1.97 1.68 -12.18
N GLY A 92 2.00 0.46 -11.66
CA GLY A 92 2.98 -0.56 -12.01
C GLY A 92 2.92 -0.93 -13.49
N LEU A 93 1.73 -1.01 -14.09
CA LEU A 93 1.57 -1.22 -15.53
C LEU A 93 2.08 -0.03 -16.35
N ALA A 94 1.80 1.21 -15.94
CA ALA A 94 2.27 2.40 -16.63
C ALA A 94 3.81 2.48 -16.68
N TYR A 95 4.49 2.13 -15.59
CA TYR A 95 5.96 2.10 -15.50
C TYR A 95 6.59 0.81 -16.05
N SER A 96 5.81 -0.21 -16.41
CA SER A 96 6.32 -1.43 -17.07
C SER A 96 6.42 -1.27 -18.59
N GLY A 97 5.93 -0.15 -19.15
CA GLY A 97 6.06 0.19 -20.56
C GLY A 97 7.51 0.45 -20.99
N ARG A 98 7.75 0.42 -22.31
CA ARG A 98 9.08 0.76 -22.88
C ARG A 98 9.37 2.25 -22.83
N ASP A 99 8.33 3.08 -22.86
CA ASP A 99 8.42 4.53 -22.87
C ASP A 99 8.04 5.11 -21.51
N GLU A 100 8.56 6.29 -21.21
CA GLU A 100 8.19 7.03 -20.01
C GLU A 100 6.70 7.38 -20.04
N PRO A 101 5.92 7.00 -19.01
CA PRO A 101 4.51 7.33 -19.00
C PRO A 101 4.32 8.85 -18.85
N PRO A 102 3.39 9.48 -19.59
CA PRO A 102 3.12 10.91 -19.46
C PRO A 102 2.75 11.26 -18.01
N ALA A 103 3.41 12.26 -17.43
CA ALA A 103 3.19 12.67 -16.03
C ALA A 103 1.70 12.92 -15.71
N ALA A 104 0.94 13.46 -16.66
CA ALA A 104 -0.51 13.71 -16.52
C ALA A 104 -1.33 12.43 -16.26
N SER A 105 -0.85 11.26 -16.72
CA SER A 105 -1.52 9.97 -16.55
C SER A 105 -1.19 9.31 -15.21
N VAL A 106 0.06 9.43 -14.75
CA VAL A 106 0.54 8.76 -13.53
C VAL A 106 0.32 9.57 -12.26
N ARG A 107 0.36 10.90 -12.31
CA ARG A 107 0.14 11.78 -11.16
C ARG A 107 -1.17 11.52 -10.41
N PRO A 108 -2.34 11.41 -11.07
CA PRO A 108 -3.58 11.15 -10.35
C PRO A 108 -3.60 9.75 -9.72
N LEU A 109 -3.00 8.76 -10.39
CA LEU A 109 -2.91 7.39 -9.87
C LEU A 109 -2.01 7.31 -8.64
N TYR A 110 -0.81 7.88 -8.73
CA TYR A 110 0.10 7.99 -7.60
C TYR A 110 -0.52 8.80 -6.45
N GLY A 111 -1.16 9.93 -6.75
CA GLY A 111 -1.83 10.76 -5.75
C GLY A 111 -2.93 9.98 -5.02
N ALA A 112 -3.77 9.25 -5.75
CA ALA A 112 -4.80 8.41 -5.15
C ALA A 112 -4.21 7.25 -4.32
N MET A 113 -3.15 6.59 -4.80
CA MET A 113 -2.44 5.55 -4.05
C MET A 113 -1.87 6.11 -2.74
N ALA A 114 -1.11 7.19 -2.82
CA ALA A 114 -0.46 7.81 -1.66
C ALA A 114 -1.48 8.31 -0.64
N LEU A 115 -2.57 8.94 -1.09
CA LEU A 115 -3.66 9.38 -0.22
C LEU A 115 -4.40 8.20 0.41
N ALA A 116 -4.67 7.14 -0.34
CA ALA A 116 -5.34 5.95 0.19
C ALA A 116 -4.46 5.23 1.23
N VAL A 117 -3.17 5.07 0.97
CA VAL A 117 -2.20 4.50 1.93
C VAL A 117 -2.07 5.39 3.16
N THR A 118 -2.00 6.72 2.99
CA THR A 118 -1.95 7.64 4.14
C THR A 118 -3.23 7.55 4.98
N ALA A 119 -4.39 7.53 4.33
CA ALA A 119 -5.67 7.39 5.01
C ALA A 119 -5.80 6.03 5.72
N LEU A 120 -5.27 4.95 5.13
CA LEU A 120 -5.19 3.64 5.78
C LEU A 120 -4.39 3.70 7.08
N LEU A 121 -3.21 4.32 7.06
CA LEU A 121 -2.38 4.49 8.25
C LEU A 121 -3.13 5.28 9.33
N VAL A 122 -3.77 6.38 8.94
CA VAL A 122 -4.59 7.19 9.85
C VAL A 122 -5.72 6.36 10.46
N VAL A 123 -6.49 5.63 9.64
CA VAL A 123 -7.61 4.79 10.13
C VAL A 123 -7.12 3.69 11.07
N MET A 124 -5.97 3.08 10.79
CA MET A 124 -5.43 2.01 11.63
C MET A 124 -4.83 2.52 12.95
N ILE A 125 -4.23 3.71 12.95
CA ILE A 125 -3.64 4.32 14.15
C ILE A 125 -4.73 4.90 15.05
N TYR A 126 -5.71 5.58 14.47
CA TYR A 126 -6.76 6.29 15.20
C TYR A 126 -8.10 5.55 15.21
N LYS A 127 -8.09 4.22 15.13
CA LYS A 127 -9.32 3.42 15.14
C LYS A 127 -10.18 3.77 16.37
N PRO A 128 -11.50 3.97 16.22
CA PRO A 128 -12.36 4.32 17.34
C PRO A 128 -12.59 3.11 18.25
N GLY A 129 -12.55 3.31 19.58
CA GLY A 129 -12.78 2.25 20.56
C GLY A 129 -11.54 1.72 21.28
N VAL A 130 -10.41 2.44 21.19
CA VAL A 130 -9.31 2.41 22.17
C VAL A 130 -9.41 3.62 23.09
#